data_AF-A0A3P7K717-F1
#
_entry.id   AF-A0A3P7K717-F1
#
_cell.length_a   1.000
_cell.length_b   1.000
_cell.length_c   1.000
_cell.angle_alpha   90.00
_cell.angle_beta   90.00
_cell.angle_gamma   90.00
#
_symmetry.space_group_name_H-M   'P 1'
#
loop_
_entity.id
_entity.type
_entity.pdbx_description
1 polymer ?
#
loop_
_entity_poly.entity_id
_entity_poly.type
_entity_poly.pdbx_seq_one_letter_code
_entity_poly.pdbx_strand_id
1 'polypeptide(L)' 'MGRFEGKSVIVTGASTGIGRATAQLFAREGAMVTICGRKEAALAVRNFLL' A
#
# COMPACT_ATOMS: atom_id res chain seq x y z
N MET A 1 16.12 -9.63 3.19
CA MET A 1 15.91 -8.20 3.48
C MET A 1 15.18 -7.62 2.28
N GLY A 2 13.98 -7.08 2.49
CA GLY A 2 13.14 -6.54 1.40
C GLY A 2 13.71 -5.22 0.88
N ARG A 3 13.53 -4.90 -0.40
CA ARG A 3 14.14 -3.70 -1.02
C ARG A 3 13.74 -2.40 -0.32
N PHE A 4 12.57 -2.37 0.32
CA PHE A 4 12.00 -1.19 0.95
C PHE A 4 11.85 -1.33 2.47
N GLU A 5 12.59 -2.25 3.08
CA GLU A 5 12.57 -2.49 4.52
C GLU A 5 12.93 -1.22 5.30
N GLY A 6 12.08 -0.85 6.26
CA GLY A 6 12.24 0.35 7.09
C GLY A 6 11.98 1.68 6.37
N LYS A 7 11.44 1.66 5.14
CA LYS A 7 11.07 2.88 4.40
C LYS A 7 9.59 3.22 4.60
N SER A 8 9.29 4.51 4.61
CA SER A 8 7.91 5.02 4.57
C SER A 8 7.56 5.44 3.14
N VAL A 9 6.40 4.99 2.63
CA VAL A 9 5.96 5.24 1.25
C VAL A 9 4.51 5.74 1.24
N ILE A 10 4.24 6.79 0.47
CA ILE A 10 2.88 7.26 0.20
C ILE A 10 2.51 6.89 -1.25
N VAL A 11 1.39 6.20 -1.45
CA VAL A 11 0.86 5.88 -2.78
C VAL A 11 -0.48 6.57 -2.98
N THR A 12 -0.54 7.51 -3.93
CA THR A 12 -1.78 8.18 -4.35
C THR A 12 -2.47 7.38 -5.46
N GLY A 13 -3.79 7.56 -5.63
CA GLY A 13 -4.55 6.78 -6.60
C GLY A 13 -4.60 5.28 -6.26
N ALA A 14 -4.41 4.93 -4.99
CA ALA A 14 -4.21 3.55 -4.54
C ALA A 14 -5.51 2.75 -4.35
N SER A 15 -6.67 3.34 -4.65
CA SER A 15 -7.97 2.67 -4.52
C SER A 15 -8.13 1.47 -5.45
N THR A 16 -7.53 1.49 -6.66
CA THR A 16 -7.67 0.43 -7.66
C THR A 16 -6.44 0.33 -8.58
N GLY A 17 -6.45 -0.65 -9.50
CA GLY A 17 -5.50 -0.74 -10.61
C GLY A 17 -4.04 -0.73 -10.19
N ILE A 18 -3.23 0.03 -10.94
CA ILE A 18 -1.77 0.12 -10.76
C ILE A 18 -1.44 0.67 -9.37
N GLY A 19 -2.11 1.73 -8.89
CA GLY A 19 -1.83 2.31 -7.57
C GLY A 19 -1.99 1.29 -6.44
N ARG A 20 -3.04 0.46 -6.50
CA ARG A 20 -3.26 -0.62 -5.52
C ARG A 20 -2.18 -1.69 -5.58
N ALA A 21 -1.83 -2.15 -6.79
CA ALA A 21 -0.78 -3.15 -6.98
C ALA A 21 0.58 -2.63 -6.49
N THR A 22 0.90 -1.37 -6.78
CA THR A 22 2.11 -0.69 -6.31
C THR A 22 2.17 -0.63 -4.78
N ALA A 23 1.08 -0.22 -4.12
CA ALA A 23 1.02 -0.20 -2.65
C ALA A 23 1.25 -1.59 -2.03
N GLN A 24 0.68 -2.63 -2.64
CA GLN A 24 0.87 -4.02 -2.20
C GLN A 24 2.31 -4.50 -2.38
N LEU A 25 2.97 -4.16 -3.48
CA LEU A 25 4.36 -4.52 -3.72
C LEU A 25 5.29 -3.84 -2.71
N PHE A 26 5.09 -2.55 -2.43
CA PHE A 26 5.87 -1.86 -1.40
C PHE A 26 5.71 -2.50 -0.01
N ALA A 27 4.48 -2.85 0.38
CA ALA A 27 4.23 -3.50 1.65
C ALA A 27 4.91 -4.89 1.74
N ARG A 28 4.85 -5.69 0.66
CA ARG A 28 5.55 -6.99 0.58
C ARG A 28 7.07 -6.86 0.70
N GLU A 29 7.64 -5.76 0.21
CA GLU A 29 9.07 -5.46 0.29
C GLU A 29 9.47 -4.78 1.62
N GLY A 30 8.58 -4.73 2.61
CA GLY A 30 8.88 -4.29 3.98
C GLY A 30 8.71 -2.79 4.25
N ALA A 31 8.05 -2.06 3.35
CA ALA A 31 7.75 -0.65 3.58
C ALA A 31 6.55 -0.47 4.53
N MET A 32 6.57 0.63 5.29
CA MET A 32 5.35 1.19 5.88
C MET A 32 4.64 2.03 4.81
N VAL A 33 3.45 1.59 4.39
CA VAL A 33 2.74 2.18 3.25
C VAL A 33 1.48 2.92 3.69
N THR A 34 1.38 4.20 3.33
CA THR A 34 0.17 5.01 3.43
C THR A 34 -0.48 5.11 2.05
N ILE A 35 -1.78 4.83 1.95
CA ILE A 35 -2.54 4.92 0.70
C ILE A 35 -3.51 6.10 0.70
N CYS A 36 -3.73 6.71 -0.46
CA CYS A 36 -4.67 7.81 -0.63
C CYS A 36 -5.53 7.64 -1.89
N GLY A 37 -6.81 8.02 -1.77
CA GLY A 37 -7.80 7.99 -2.84
C GLY A 37 -9.10 8.67 -2.42
N ARG A 38 -9.94 9.02 -3.40
CA ARG A 38 -11.19 9.79 -3.17
C ARG A 38 -12.33 8.98 -2.55
N LYS A 39 -12.31 7.65 -2.74
CA LYS A 39 -13.38 6.75 -2.31
C LYS A 39 -12.86 5.91 -1.15
N GLU A 40 -13.22 6.29 0.07
CA GLU A 40 -12.79 5.60 1.29
C GLU A 40 -13.12 4.11 1.30
N ALA A 41 -14.34 3.74 0.86
CA ALA A 41 -14.74 2.34 0.76
C ALA A 41 -13.83 1.49 -0.14
N ALA A 42 -13.17 2.10 -1.12
CA ALA A 42 -12.21 1.44 -2.00
C ALA A 42 -10.77 1.42 -1.44
N LEU A 43 -10.52 2.09 -0.33
CA LEU A 43 -9.25 2.06 0.43
C LEU A 43 -9.31 1.08 1.61
N ALA A 44 -10.39 0.30 1.76
CA ALA A 44 -10.50 -0.68 2.82
C ALA A 44 -9.34 -1.69 2.75
N VAL A 45 -8.39 -1.53 3.67
CA VAL A 45 -7.27 -2.47 3.84
C VAL A 45 -7.76 -3.56 4.78
N ARG A 46 -7.92 -4.78 4.27
CA ARG A 46 -7.98 -5.95 5.15
C ARG A 46 -6.58 -6.11 5.73
N ASN A 47 -6.43 -5.88 7.04
CA ASN A 47 -5.24 -6.30 7.76
C ASN A 47 -5.06 -7.80 7.52
N PHE A 48 -4.07 -8.18 6.72
CA PHE A 48 -3.55 -9.54 6.71
C PHE A 48 -2.64 -9.68 7.93
N LEU A 49 -3.26 -9.71 9.12
CA LEU A 49 -2.61 -10.18 10.34
C LEU A 49 -2.82 -11.69 10.40
N LEU A 50 -2.03 -12.42 9.62
CA LEU A 50 -1.60 -13.81 9.84
C LEU A 50 -0.23 -13.97 9.18
#